data_AF-A0AA40CI33-F1
#
_entry.id   AF-A0AA40CI33-F1
#
_cell.length_a   1.000
_cell.length_b   1.000
_cell.length_c   1.000
_cell.angle_alpha   90.00
_cell.angle_beta   90.00
_cell.angle_gamma   90.00
#
_symmetry.space_group_name_H-M   'P 1'
#
loop_
_entity.id
_entity.type
_entity.pdbx_description
1 polymer ?
#
loop_
_entity_poly.entity_id
_entity_poly.type
_entity_poly.pdbx_seq_one_letter_code
_entity_poly.pdbx_strand_id
1 'polypeptide(L)'
;MKFNTAMVALVAGLAAAAPAPKNDEHAALEKRIDPITAGIISGAVVTAIVGTASGVAVGSINNILPALSTWEQVREQFTKKTVAEMWARRPNNRVAAICYNMGYSVSKPKQVTELASVKISSGLLNTDYDCFFMQGPDARFKPQGDGGYINFAAMHNNAHCTYNKGEIYCK
;
A
#
# COMPACT_ATOMS: atom_id res chain seq x y z
N MET A 1 10.31 -84.02 -16.08
CA MET A 1 10.85 -82.96 -15.19
C MET A 1 9.83 -82.79 -14.05
N LYS A 2 10.03 -83.42 -12.90
CA LYS A 2 10.78 -83.02 -11.67
C LYS A 2 9.91 -82.24 -10.64
N PHE A 3 9.50 -82.99 -9.61
CA PHE A 3 9.44 -82.73 -8.15
C PHE A 3 8.66 -81.54 -7.53
N ASN A 4 7.71 -81.93 -6.65
CA ASN A 4 7.53 -81.59 -5.22
C ASN A 4 7.56 -80.14 -4.70
N THR A 5 6.49 -79.84 -3.95
CA THR A 5 6.47 -79.44 -2.52
C THR A 5 7.47 -78.38 -2.04
N ALA A 6 6.94 -77.25 -1.54
CA ALA A 6 7.29 -76.71 -0.21
C ALA A 6 6.44 -75.49 0.14
N MET A 7 5.81 -75.53 1.32
CA MET A 7 5.51 -74.35 2.13
C MET A 7 6.80 -73.58 2.44
N VAL A 8 6.71 -72.29 2.76
CA VAL A 8 7.26 -71.67 3.98
C VAL A 8 6.81 -70.21 4.04
N ALA A 9 6.38 -69.81 5.23
CA ALA A 9 5.88 -68.49 5.61
C ALA A 9 7.02 -67.56 6.09
N LEU A 10 6.60 -66.36 6.57
CA LEU A 10 7.34 -65.30 7.30
C LEU A 10 8.05 -64.29 6.39
N VAL A 11 8.04 -62.97 6.64
CA VAL A 11 8.02 -62.21 7.90
C VAL A 11 7.32 -60.85 7.67
N ALA A 12 6.61 -60.35 8.68
CA ALA A 12 6.07 -58.99 8.73
C ALA A 12 7.20 -57.94 8.81
N GLY A 13 7.10 -56.88 7.99
CA GLY A 13 7.88 -55.65 8.15
C GLY A 13 6.95 -54.45 8.18
N LEU A 14 6.72 -53.89 9.37
CA LEU A 14 6.11 -52.57 9.54
C LEU A 14 7.09 -51.50 9.02
N ALA A 15 6.65 -50.73 8.04
CA ALA A 15 7.11 -49.36 7.86
C ALA A 15 5.87 -48.49 7.68
N ALA A 16 5.59 -47.67 8.69
CA ALA A 16 4.48 -46.74 8.72
C ALA A 16 4.66 -45.66 7.64
N ALA A 17 3.70 -45.54 6.75
CA ALA A 17 3.48 -44.35 5.94
C ALA A 17 1.99 -44.03 5.98
N ALA A 18 1.61 -43.12 6.88
CA ALA A 18 0.25 -42.60 6.96
C ALA A 18 -0.02 -41.69 5.74
N PRO A 19 -1.09 -41.91 4.96
CA PRO A 19 -1.57 -40.92 4.01
C PRO A 19 -2.41 -39.86 4.73
N ALA A 20 -2.03 -38.59 4.53
CA ALA A 20 -2.67 -37.40 5.06
C ALA A 20 -4.13 -37.22 4.56
N PRO A 21 -5.03 -36.63 5.38
CA PRO A 21 -6.42 -36.34 5.00
C PRO A 21 -6.50 -35.12 4.04
N LYS A 22 -7.49 -35.19 3.15
CA LYS A 22 -7.78 -34.22 2.08
C LYS A 22 -8.46 -32.96 2.62
N ASN A 23 -8.06 -31.82 2.06
CA ASN A 23 -8.54 -30.48 2.39
C ASN A 23 -10.01 -30.24 1.98
N ASP A 24 -10.89 -30.04 2.96
CA ASP A 24 -12.23 -29.47 2.81
C ASP A 24 -12.28 -28.09 3.49
N GLU A 25 -11.47 -27.12 3.04
CA GLU A 25 -11.29 -25.81 3.70
C GLU A 25 -11.90 -24.62 2.94
N HIS A 26 -12.87 -24.85 2.04
CA HIS A 26 -13.49 -23.75 1.26
C HIS A 26 -14.93 -23.39 1.64
N ALA A 27 -15.53 -24.03 2.66
CA ALA A 27 -16.93 -23.80 3.03
C ALA A 27 -17.14 -22.99 4.34
N ALA A 28 -16.08 -22.54 5.00
CA ALA A 28 -16.17 -21.88 6.32
C ALA A 28 -15.90 -20.36 6.30
N LEU A 29 -15.65 -19.74 5.14
CA LEU A 29 -15.26 -18.32 5.03
C LEU A 29 -16.43 -17.32 5.01
N GLU A 30 -17.69 -17.75 4.89
CA GLU A 30 -18.81 -16.81 4.65
C GLU A 30 -19.52 -16.27 5.90
N LYS A 31 -19.14 -16.65 7.12
CA LYS A 31 -19.97 -16.32 8.30
C LYS A 31 -19.21 -15.75 9.50
N ARG A 32 -18.53 -14.59 9.33
CA ARG A 32 -18.30 -13.53 10.35
C ARG A 32 -17.88 -12.21 9.70
N ILE A 33 -18.83 -11.46 9.12
CA ILE A 33 -18.61 -10.05 8.75
C ILE A 33 -19.08 -9.21 9.94
N ASP A 34 -18.17 -9.03 10.91
CA ASP A 34 -18.28 -7.99 11.94
C ASP A 34 -17.75 -6.65 11.38
N PRO A 35 -18.24 -5.48 11.85
CA PRO A 35 -18.13 -4.18 11.18
C PRO A 35 -16.76 -3.47 11.30
N ILE A 36 -15.66 -4.21 11.47
CA ILE A 36 -14.29 -3.68 11.36
C ILE A 36 -13.57 -4.56 10.34
N THR A 37 -13.77 -4.24 9.06
CA THR A 37 -13.25 -5.04 7.94
C THR A 37 -11.74 -4.85 7.77
N ALA A 38 -10.96 -5.33 8.73
CA ALA A 38 -9.56 -5.69 8.54
C ALA A 38 -9.51 -7.09 7.90
N GLY A 39 -10.12 -7.23 6.73
CA GLY A 39 -9.96 -8.45 5.92
C GLY A 39 -8.49 -8.58 5.51
N ILE A 40 -7.96 -9.79 5.56
CA ILE A 40 -6.61 -10.09 5.05
C ILE A 40 -6.51 -9.54 3.63
N ILE A 41 -5.58 -8.62 3.43
CA ILE A 41 -5.36 -8.00 2.12
C ILE A 41 -4.31 -8.79 1.37
N SER A 42 -4.76 -9.52 0.36
CA SER A 42 -3.88 -10.18 -0.60
C SER A 42 -3.78 -9.34 -1.88
N GLY A 43 -2.55 -9.16 -2.39
CA GLY A 43 -2.32 -8.62 -3.73
C GLY A 43 -2.67 -7.15 -3.93
N ALA A 44 -2.36 -6.27 -2.96
CA ALA A 44 -2.47 -4.84 -3.20
C ALA A 44 -1.46 -4.38 -4.27
N VAL A 45 -1.93 -3.55 -5.20
CA VAL A 45 -1.16 -3.03 -6.34
C VAL A 45 -1.32 -1.52 -6.39
N VAL A 46 -0.20 -0.82 -6.59
CA VAL A 46 -0.17 0.60 -6.91
C VAL A 46 -0.12 0.77 -8.43
N THR A 47 -0.88 1.72 -8.97
CA THR A 47 -0.84 2.11 -10.39
C THR A 47 -0.87 3.62 -10.49
N ALA A 48 0.11 4.21 -11.16
CA ALA A 48 0.04 5.62 -11.54
C ALA A 48 -0.97 5.76 -12.67
N ILE A 49 -2.05 6.52 -12.45
CA ILE A 49 -3.10 6.75 -13.45
C ILE A 49 -2.72 7.95 -14.33
N VAL A 50 -2.09 8.97 -13.73
CA VAL A 50 -1.64 10.18 -14.41
C VAL A 50 -0.34 10.68 -13.77
N GLY A 51 0.68 10.99 -14.59
CA GLY A 51 1.65 12.07 -14.34
C GLY A 51 2.71 11.87 -13.26
N THR A 52 3.69 12.78 -13.22
CA THR A 52 4.90 12.63 -12.39
C THR A 52 4.85 13.57 -11.19
N ALA A 53 4.84 13.00 -9.98
CA ALA A 53 5.28 13.59 -8.71
C ALA A 53 6.65 12.99 -8.39
N SER A 54 7.66 13.60 -9.02
CA SER A 54 8.92 13.06 -9.54
C SER A 54 9.07 11.54 -9.57
N GLY A 55 8.07 10.92 -10.21
CA GLY A 55 8.06 9.52 -10.62
C GLY A 55 7.75 8.52 -9.51
N VAL A 56 6.79 8.83 -8.63
CA VAL A 56 6.13 7.95 -7.63
C VAL A 56 6.45 6.46 -7.87
N ALA A 57 7.28 5.84 -7.01
CA ALA A 57 7.88 4.55 -7.30
C ALA A 57 6.97 3.38 -6.96
N VAL A 58 5.93 3.23 -7.78
CA VAL A 58 4.98 2.11 -7.83
C VAL A 58 5.68 0.76 -7.58
N GLY A 59 6.83 0.51 -8.23
CA GLY A 59 7.60 -0.72 -8.08
C GLY A 59 8.20 -0.94 -6.68
N SER A 60 8.77 0.10 -6.05
CA SER A 60 9.35 0.01 -4.70
C SER A 60 8.27 -0.25 -3.66
N ILE A 61 7.08 0.33 -3.85
CA ILE A 61 5.97 0.20 -2.93
C ILE A 61 5.32 -1.18 -3.07
N ASN A 62 5.15 -1.70 -4.28
CA ASN A 62 4.56 -3.02 -4.51
C ASN A 62 5.31 -4.16 -3.79
N ASN A 63 6.60 -4.01 -3.49
CA ASN A 63 7.38 -5.02 -2.77
C ASN A 63 7.07 -5.12 -1.27
N ILE A 64 6.54 -4.05 -0.66
CA ILE A 64 6.24 -4.02 0.78
C ILE A 64 4.78 -4.33 1.09
N LEU A 65 3.87 -4.16 0.12
CA LEU A 65 2.44 -4.36 0.31
C LEU A 65 2.03 -5.79 0.67
N PRO A 66 2.65 -6.87 0.14
CA PRO A 66 2.27 -8.24 0.48
C PRO A 66 2.49 -8.62 1.95
N ALA A 67 3.28 -7.85 2.71
CA ALA A 67 3.54 -8.07 4.13
C ALA A 67 2.53 -7.37 5.05
N LEU A 68 1.59 -6.59 4.50
CA LEU A 68 0.64 -5.78 5.27
C LEU A 68 -0.69 -6.52 5.36
N SER A 69 -1.25 -6.64 6.56
CA SER A 69 -2.43 -7.46 6.80
C SER A 69 -3.75 -6.69 6.70
N THR A 70 -3.73 -5.36 6.70
CA THR A 70 -4.95 -4.52 6.68
C THR A 70 -4.88 -3.38 5.65
N TRP A 71 -6.05 -2.87 5.25
CA TRP A 71 -6.15 -1.76 4.27
C TRP A 71 -5.54 -0.48 4.79
N GLU A 72 -5.75 -0.20 6.07
CA GLU A 72 -5.21 0.99 6.71
C GLU A 72 -3.69 0.97 6.70
N GLN A 73 -3.07 -0.18 7.00
CA GLN A 73 -1.62 -0.33 6.93
C GLN A 73 -1.09 -0.12 5.51
N VAL A 74 -1.75 -0.70 4.50
CA VAL A 74 -1.41 -0.51 3.08
C VAL A 74 -1.40 0.97 2.71
N ARG A 75 -2.49 1.67 3.04
CA ARG A 75 -2.67 3.09 2.74
C ARG A 75 -1.66 3.99 3.47
N GLU A 76 -1.42 3.72 4.74
CA GLU A 76 -0.46 4.47 5.55
C GLU A 76 0.98 4.28 5.01
N GLN A 77 1.39 3.04 4.74
CA GLN A 77 2.71 2.75 4.19
C GLN A 77 2.87 3.33 2.78
N PHE A 78 1.85 3.20 1.94
CA PHE A 78 1.83 3.81 0.61
C PHE A 78 2.09 5.31 0.68
N THR A 79 1.32 6.04 1.51
CA THR A 79 1.37 7.50 1.58
C THR A 79 2.73 7.97 2.12
N LYS A 80 3.24 7.34 3.19
CA LYS A 80 4.56 7.66 3.78
C LYS A 80 5.71 7.42 2.80
N LYS A 81 5.73 6.25 2.14
CA LYS A 81 6.80 5.89 1.20
C LYS A 81 6.78 6.77 -0.04
N THR A 82 5.60 7.01 -0.61
CA THR A 82 5.45 7.86 -1.79
C THR A 82 6.01 9.26 -1.54
N VAL A 83 5.63 9.90 -0.43
CA VAL A 83 6.13 11.24 -0.11
C VAL A 83 7.63 11.25 0.19
N ALA A 84 8.17 10.20 0.83
CA ALA A 84 9.61 10.08 1.05
C ALA A 84 10.41 9.99 -0.26
N GLU A 85 9.90 9.23 -1.25
CA GLU A 85 10.53 9.12 -2.56
C GLU A 85 10.41 10.40 -3.37
N MET A 86 9.23 11.03 -3.37
CA MET A 86 9.03 12.37 -3.94
C MET A 86 10.03 13.35 -3.34
N TRP A 87 10.13 13.37 -2.01
CA TRP A 87 11.06 14.26 -1.32
C TRP A 87 12.50 14.01 -1.76
N ALA A 88 12.93 12.76 -1.86
CA ALA A 88 14.28 12.41 -2.31
C ALA A 88 14.58 12.89 -3.74
N ARG A 89 13.57 12.98 -4.61
CA ARG A 89 13.68 13.39 -6.02
C ARG A 89 13.18 14.80 -6.29
N ARG A 90 12.99 15.61 -5.24
CA ARG A 90 12.48 16.98 -5.37
C ARG A 90 13.39 17.84 -6.26
N PRO A 91 12.83 18.77 -7.06
CA PRO A 91 13.62 19.63 -7.93
C PRO A 91 14.53 20.59 -7.15
N ASN A 92 14.13 21.01 -5.95
CA ASN A 92 14.92 21.84 -5.05
C ASN A 92 14.36 21.79 -3.60
N ASN A 93 15.02 22.46 -2.65
CA ASN A 93 14.63 22.47 -1.24
C ASN A 93 13.47 23.42 -0.88
N ARG A 94 12.95 24.20 -1.82
CA ARG A 94 11.91 25.23 -1.60
C ARG A 94 10.49 24.71 -1.86
N VAL A 95 10.36 23.43 -2.18
CA VAL A 95 9.07 22.77 -2.41
C VAL A 95 8.62 22.03 -1.14
N ALA A 96 7.32 21.77 -1.05
CA ALA A 96 6.72 20.75 -0.21
C ALA A 96 6.25 19.60 -1.11
N ALA A 97 6.58 18.36 -0.74
CA ALA A 97 6.02 17.14 -1.32
C ALA A 97 4.74 16.79 -0.55
N ILE A 98 3.61 16.63 -1.24
CA ILE A 98 2.30 16.39 -0.62
C ILE A 98 1.63 15.22 -1.35
N CYS A 99 1.07 14.26 -0.61
CA CYS A 99 0.15 13.25 -1.13
C CYS A 99 -1.13 13.23 -0.27
N TYR A 100 -2.29 13.29 -0.92
CA TYR A 100 -3.58 13.36 -0.24
C TYR A 100 -4.71 12.71 -1.03
N ASN A 101 -5.62 12.00 -0.37
CA ASN A 101 -6.69 11.24 -1.04
C ASN A 101 -8.11 11.84 -0.88
N MET A 102 -8.25 13.00 -0.24
CA MET A 102 -9.55 13.65 -0.04
C MET A 102 -9.58 15.03 -0.69
N GLY A 103 -10.72 15.73 -0.60
CA GLY A 103 -10.86 17.09 -1.13
C GLY A 103 -9.88 18.07 -0.48
N TYR A 104 -9.26 18.94 -1.28
CA TYR A 104 -8.35 19.97 -0.81
C TYR A 104 -8.49 21.24 -1.65
N SER A 105 -7.89 22.33 -1.18
CA SER A 105 -7.72 23.55 -1.95
C SER A 105 -6.28 24.00 -1.95
N VAL A 106 -5.84 24.59 -3.07
CA VAL A 106 -4.53 25.25 -3.19
C VAL A 106 -4.74 26.71 -3.56
N SER A 107 -4.18 27.64 -2.78
CA SER A 107 -4.36 29.09 -3.01
C SER A 107 -3.70 29.59 -4.30
N LYS A 108 -2.66 28.89 -4.77
CA LYS A 108 -1.85 29.24 -5.94
C LYS A 108 -1.62 28.03 -6.85
N PRO A 109 -2.62 27.63 -7.67
CA PRO A 109 -2.50 26.43 -8.52
C PRO A 109 -1.31 26.46 -9.49
N LYS A 110 -0.88 27.64 -9.95
CA LYS A 110 0.32 27.79 -10.81
C LYS A 110 1.65 27.45 -10.11
N GLN A 111 1.65 27.32 -8.78
CA GLN A 111 2.81 26.93 -7.98
C GLN A 111 2.76 25.45 -7.57
N VAL A 112 1.74 24.73 -8.04
CA VAL A 112 1.69 23.28 -8.02
C VAL A 112 2.39 22.78 -9.28
N THR A 113 3.35 21.89 -9.08
CA THR A 113 4.08 21.24 -10.17
C THR A 113 3.99 19.75 -9.99
N GLU A 114 4.12 19.02 -11.09
CA GLU A 114 4.33 17.58 -11.00
C GLU A 114 3.16 16.87 -10.28
N LEU A 115 1.93 17.23 -10.66
CA LEU A 115 0.73 16.57 -10.17
C LEU A 115 0.62 15.17 -10.78
N ALA A 116 0.48 14.19 -9.90
CA ALA A 116 0.24 12.80 -10.23
C ALA A 116 -0.99 12.28 -9.48
N SER A 117 -1.83 11.52 -10.17
CA SER A 117 -2.91 10.76 -9.54
C SER A 117 -2.52 9.29 -9.50
N VAL A 118 -2.50 8.73 -8.29
CA VAL A 118 -1.97 7.40 -8.01
C VAL A 118 -3.05 6.59 -7.32
N LYS A 119 -3.40 5.47 -7.94
CA LYS A 119 -4.39 4.53 -7.40
C LYS A 119 -3.69 3.39 -6.70
N ILE A 120 -4.19 3.06 -5.52
CA ILE A 120 -3.90 1.80 -4.85
C ILE A 120 -5.15 0.95 -4.82
N SER A 121 -5.02 -0.33 -5.14
CA SER A 121 -6.15 -1.26 -5.20
C SER A 121 -5.79 -2.64 -4.67
N SER A 122 -6.74 -3.28 -3.97
CA SER A 122 -6.71 -4.71 -3.63
C SER A 122 -8.13 -5.27 -3.68
N GLY A 123 -8.39 -6.22 -4.58
CA GLY A 123 -9.73 -6.74 -4.81
C GLY A 123 -10.73 -5.62 -5.14
N LEU A 124 -11.76 -5.46 -4.31
CA LEU A 124 -12.77 -4.40 -4.43
C LEU A 124 -12.39 -3.08 -3.72
N LEU A 125 -11.30 -3.08 -2.95
CA LEU A 125 -10.83 -1.89 -2.25
C LEU A 125 -9.97 -1.06 -3.18
N ASN A 126 -10.23 0.24 -3.27
CA ASN A 126 -9.36 1.16 -3.96
C ASN A 126 -9.38 2.56 -3.37
N THR A 127 -8.26 3.26 -3.52
CA THR A 127 -8.13 4.66 -3.10
C THR A 127 -7.24 5.40 -4.09
N ASP A 128 -7.66 6.59 -4.51
CA ASP A 128 -6.91 7.48 -5.38
C ASP A 128 -6.26 8.60 -4.56
N TYR A 129 -4.99 8.86 -4.79
CA TYR A 129 -4.22 9.91 -4.13
C TYR A 129 -3.72 10.92 -5.16
N ASP A 130 -3.86 12.19 -4.86
CA ASP A 130 -3.19 13.27 -5.55
C ASP A 130 -1.86 13.55 -4.87
N CYS A 131 -0.79 13.37 -5.61
CA CYS A 131 0.58 13.63 -5.18
C CYS A 131 1.17 14.75 -6.03
N PHE A 132 1.77 15.76 -5.40
CA PHE A 132 2.35 16.90 -6.12
C PHE A 132 3.42 17.62 -5.30
N PHE A 133 4.18 18.48 -5.96
CA PHE A 133 4.98 19.49 -5.29
C PHE A 133 4.24 20.82 -5.27
N MET A 134 4.35 21.55 -4.16
CA MET A 134 3.90 22.93 -4.05
C MET A 134 5.07 23.80 -3.57
N GLN A 135 5.25 24.96 -4.18
CA GLN A 135 6.32 25.90 -3.78
C GLN A 135 5.78 27.30 -3.53
N GLY A 136 6.52 28.10 -2.78
CA GLY A 136 6.21 29.52 -2.61
C GLY A 136 6.45 30.36 -3.88
N PRO A 137 6.19 31.67 -3.83
CA PRO A 137 5.80 32.41 -2.63
C PRO A 137 4.30 32.38 -2.32
N ASP A 138 3.96 32.44 -1.03
CA ASP A 138 2.59 32.54 -0.49
C ASP A 138 1.58 31.47 -0.95
N ALA A 139 2.06 30.23 -1.11
CA ALA A 139 1.25 29.07 -1.47
C ALA A 139 0.67 28.40 -0.23
N ARG A 140 -0.62 28.05 -0.25
CA ARG A 140 -1.28 27.29 0.81
C ARG A 140 -1.99 26.09 0.25
N PHE A 141 -1.74 24.93 0.84
CA PHE A 141 -2.55 23.72 0.70
C PHE A 141 -3.42 23.57 1.93
N LYS A 142 -4.75 23.47 1.76
CA LYS A 142 -5.70 23.26 2.86
C LYS A 142 -6.52 22.00 2.62
N PRO A 143 -6.43 20.99 3.50
CA PRO A 143 -7.27 19.79 3.41
C PRO A 143 -8.72 20.11 3.81
N GLN A 144 -9.67 19.40 3.20
CA GLN A 144 -11.08 19.42 3.60
C GLN A 144 -11.36 18.14 4.39
N GLY A 145 -10.98 18.14 5.68
CA GLY A 145 -11.16 17.02 6.61
C GLY A 145 -9.94 16.80 7.52
N ASP A 146 -10.10 15.98 8.56
CA ASP A 146 -9.06 15.75 9.59
C ASP A 146 -7.83 14.99 9.08
N GLY A 147 -7.92 14.40 7.88
CA GLY A 147 -6.76 14.04 7.06
C GLY A 147 -5.73 13.09 7.67
N GLY A 148 -5.97 12.43 8.82
CA GLY A 148 -4.98 11.61 9.55
C GLY A 148 -4.11 10.69 8.67
N TYR A 149 -2.96 10.22 9.18
CA TYR A 149 -1.84 9.64 8.39
C TYR A 149 -2.17 8.64 7.25
N ILE A 150 -3.31 7.95 7.31
CA ILE A 150 -3.84 7.08 6.24
C ILE A 150 -4.15 7.88 4.95
N ASN A 151 -4.57 9.13 5.10
CA ASN A 151 -5.08 9.98 4.03
C ASN A 151 -4.06 11.02 3.56
N PHE A 152 -3.14 11.45 4.43
CA PHE A 152 -2.20 12.55 4.19
C PHE A 152 -0.77 12.21 4.60
N ALA A 153 0.17 12.57 3.75
CA ALA A 153 1.56 12.78 4.14
C ALA A 153 2.12 14.00 3.42
N ALA A 154 3.03 14.69 4.09
CA ALA A 154 3.81 15.76 3.49
C ALA A 154 5.22 15.78 4.05
N MET A 155 6.17 16.21 3.21
CA MET A 155 7.53 16.54 3.59
C MET A 155 7.89 17.91 3.04
N HIS A 156 8.55 18.70 3.87
CA HIS A 156 8.97 20.05 3.50
C HIS A 156 10.20 20.47 4.29
N ASN A 157 10.84 21.56 3.84
CA ASN A 157 11.89 22.23 4.60
C ASN A 157 11.27 23.38 5.41
N ASN A 158 11.48 23.40 6.73
CA ASN A 158 10.96 24.42 7.64
C ASN A 158 11.43 25.86 7.34
N ALA A 159 12.56 26.00 6.64
CA ALA A 159 13.02 27.29 6.16
C ALA A 159 12.06 27.90 5.11
N HIS A 160 11.42 27.06 4.29
CA HIS A 160 10.63 27.47 3.13
C HIS A 160 9.13 27.23 3.29
N CYS A 161 8.73 26.15 3.93
CA CYS A 161 7.32 25.86 4.19
C CYS A 161 7.09 25.46 5.66
N THR A 162 5.87 25.62 6.13
CA THR A 162 5.43 25.27 7.48
C THR A 162 4.23 24.35 7.43
N TYR A 163 4.16 23.42 8.37
CA TYR A 163 2.99 22.57 8.59
C TYR A 163 2.25 22.99 9.85
N ASN A 164 0.93 23.12 9.77
CA ASN A 164 0.07 23.37 10.93
C ASN A 164 -1.29 22.70 10.72
N LYS A 165 -1.60 21.69 11.56
CA LYS A 165 -2.91 21.00 11.57
C LYS A 165 -3.40 20.59 10.15
N GLY A 166 -2.57 19.93 9.37
CA GLY A 166 -2.91 19.49 8.01
C GLY A 166 -2.64 20.52 6.91
N GLU A 167 -2.52 21.80 7.26
CA GLU A 167 -2.22 22.87 6.29
C GLU A 167 -0.71 22.97 6.03
N ILE A 168 -0.33 23.08 4.76
CA ILE A 168 1.04 23.44 4.35
C ILE A 168 1.01 24.86 3.80
N TYR A 169 1.89 25.71 4.32
CA TYR A 169 2.12 27.05 3.81
C TYR A 169 3.58 27.19 3.36
N CYS A 170 3.81 27.56 2.10
CA CYS A 170 5.15 27.85 1.57
C CYS A 170 5.34 29.37 1.39
N LYS A 171 6.40 29.89 2.02
CA LYS A 171 6.81 31.30 2.06
C LYS A 171 7.34 31.76 0.71
#